data_AF-A0A661JD70-F1
#
_entry.id   AF-A0A661JD70-F1
#
_cell.length_a   1.000
_cell.length_b   1.000
_cell.length_c   1.000
_cell.angle_alpha   90.00
_cell.angle_beta   90.00
_cell.angle_gamma   90.00
#
_symmetry.space_group_name_H-M   'P 1'
#
loop_
_entity.id
_entity.type
_entity.pdbx_description
1 polymer ?
#
loop_
_entity_poly.entity_id
_entity_poly.type
_entity_poly.pdbx_seq_one_letter_code
_entity_poly.pdbx_strand_id
1 'polypeptide(L)' 'MQQVTLSKLAQLVDGEVVGDPDLIIEGIADLEDAGPEHITFLANPKYA' A
#
# COMPACT_ATOMS: atom_id res chain seq x y z
N MET A 1 -3.53 19.17 -0.93
CA MET A 1 -3.30 17.83 -0.37
C MET A 1 -2.24 17.17 -1.22
N GLN A 2 -1.23 16.54 -0.62
CA GLN A 2 -0.11 15.95 -1.35
C GLN A 2 -0.47 14.50 -1.68
N GLN A 3 -0.55 14.15 -2.97
CA GLN A 3 -0.80 12.78 -3.40
C GLN A 3 0.43 11.91 -3.11
N VAL A 4 0.20 10.71 -2.60
CA VAL A 4 1.23 9.71 -2.34
C VAL A 4 1.01 8.54 -3.29
N THR A 5 2.02 8.22 -4.10
CA THR A 5 1.98 7.06 -4.99
C THR A 5 2.55 5.82 -4.30
N LEU A 6 2.19 4.63 -4.80
CA LEU A 6 2.78 3.36 -4.35
C LEU A 6 4.30 3.36 -4.46
N SER A 7 4.86 3.88 -5.55
CA SER A 7 6.31 4.05 -5.73
C SER A 7 6.95 4.91 -4.65
N LYS A 8 6.27 5.99 -4.22
CA LYS A 8 6.78 6.86 -3.16
C LYS A 8 6.84 6.13 -1.82
N LEU A 9 5.85 5.29 -1.51
CA LEU A 9 5.84 4.49 -0.29
C LEU A 9 6.94 3.43 -0.30
N ALA A 10 7.11 2.72 -1.42
CA ALA A 10 8.15 1.72 -1.56
C ALA A 10 9.55 2.30 -1.32
N GLN A 11 9.85 3.49 -1.84
CA GLN A 11 11.12 4.19 -1.59
C GLN A 11 11.38 4.51 -0.11
N LEU A 12 10.34 4.71 0.70
CA LEU A 12 10.51 5.03 2.13
C LEU A 12 10.89 3.82 2.98
N VAL A 13 10.60 2.61 2.49
CA VAL A 13 10.80 1.35 3.20
C VAL A 13 11.83 0.46 2.52
N ASP A 14 12.55 0.99 1.52
CA ASP A 14 13.46 0.23 0.64
C ASP A 14 12.77 -1.01 0.05
N GLY A 15 11.50 -0.87 -0.30
CA GLY A 15 10.64 -1.93 -0.85
C GLY A 15 10.65 -1.98 -2.38
N GLU A 16 10.16 -3.10 -2.91
CA GLU A 16 9.95 -3.32 -4.34
C GLU A 16 8.47 -3.16 -4.69
N VAL A 17 8.16 -2.47 -5.79
CA VAL A 17 6.79 -2.37 -6.32
C VAL A 17 6.56 -3.49 -7.32
N VAL A 18 5.54 -4.31 -7.07
CA VAL A 18 4.99 -5.28 -8.03
C VAL A 18 3.57 -4.84 -8.40
N GLY A 19 3.38 -4.32 -9.61
CA GLY A 19 2.10 -3.76 -10.07
C GLY A 19 2.26 -2.34 -10.62
N ASP A 20 1.24 -1.50 -10.43
CA ASP A 20 1.22 -0.11 -10.92
C ASP A 20 1.91 0.85 -9.91
N PRO A 21 3.08 1.43 -10.24
CA PRO A 21 3.80 2.35 -9.36
C PRO A 21 3.10 3.70 -9.16
N ASP A 22 2.21 4.09 -10.07
CA ASP A 22 1.53 5.38 -10.08
C ASP A 22 0.19 5.35 -9.33
N LEU A 23 -0.20 4.18 -8.79
CA LEU A 23 -1.39 4.03 -7.97
C LEU A 23 -1.36 5.01 -6.79
N ILE A 24 -2.42 5.79 -6.66
CA ILE A 24 -2.59 6.77 -5.58
C ILE A 24 -3.09 6.06 -4.33
N ILE A 25 -2.37 6.26 -3.23
CA ILE A 25 -2.76 5.77 -1.90
C ILE A 25 -3.31 6.95 -1.10
N GLU A 26 -4.57 6.85 -0.68
CA GLU A 26 -5.26 7.90 0.08
C GLU A 26 -5.25 7.64 1.59
N GLY A 27 -5.00 6.40 2.01
CA GLY A 27 -4.94 6.04 3.42
C GLY A 27 -4.41 4.63 3.68
N ILE A 28 -4.41 4.24 4.94
CA ILE A 28 -4.07 2.89 5.42
C ILE A 28 -5.33 2.27 6.05
N ALA A 29 -5.54 0.98 5.83
CA ALA A 29 -6.64 0.22 6.42
C ALA A 29 -6.24 -1.24 6.69
N ASP A 30 -6.94 -1.88 7.62
CA ASP A 30 -6.80 -3.31 7.89
C ASP A 30 -7.37 -4.15 6.74
N LEU A 31 -6.97 -5.42 6.63
CA LEU A 31 -7.40 -6.30 5.52
C LEU A 31 -8.92 -6.41 5.37
N GLU A 32 -9.67 -6.29 6.46
CA GLU A 32 -11.13 -6.42 6.47
C GLU A 32 -11.86 -5.18 5.96
N ASP A 33 -11.27 -3.99 6.11
CA ASP A 33 -11.89 -2.70 5.78
C ASP A 33 -11.23 -1.99 4.59
N ALA A 34 -10.14 -2.54 4.04
CA ALA A 34 -9.39 -1.92 2.95
C ALA A 34 -10.20 -1.84 1.64
N GLY A 35 -10.44 -0.61 1.19
CA GLY A 35 -10.93 -0.28 -0.16
C GLY A 35 -9.80 -0.09 -1.20
N PRO A 36 -10.15 0.19 -2.47
CA PRO A 36 -9.19 0.32 -3.59
C PRO A 36 -8.10 1.39 -3.40
N GLU A 37 -8.42 2.45 -2.67
CA GLU A 37 -7.53 3.58 -2.36
C GLU A 37 -6.67 3.39 -1.09
N HIS A 38 -6.80 2.25 -0.39
CA HIS A 38 -6.09 1.98 0.85
C HIS A 38 -4.90 1.04 0.64
N ILE A 39 -3.79 1.32 1.33
CA ILE A 39 -2.71 0.34 1.51
C ILE A 39 -2.97 -0.50 2.76
N THR A 40 -2.66 -1.79 2.71
CA THR A 40 -2.73 -2.71 3.84
C THR A 40 -1.46 -3.56 3.90
N PHE A 41 -1.27 -4.31 4.98
CA PHE A 41 -0.11 -5.19 5.12
C PHE A 41 -0.51 -6.56 5.66
N LEU A 42 0.18 -7.59 5.20
CA LEU A 42 0.00 -8.96 5.64
C LEU A 42 1.19 -9.40 6.49
N ALA A 43 1.08 -9.28 7.81
CA ALA A 43 2.15 -9.73 8.72
C ALA A 43 1.95 -11.15 9.26
N ASN A 44 0.72 -11.67 9.27
CA ASN A 44 0.42 -12.97 9.85
C ASN A 44 0.43 -14.06 8.76
N PRO A 45 1.35 -15.05 8.83
CA PRO A 45 1.47 -16.11 7.83
C PRO A 45 0.20 -16.94 7.60
N LYS A 46 -0.74 -16.94 8.56
CA LYS A 46 -2.01 -17.66 8.42
C LYS A 46 -2.92 -17.10 7.32
N TYR A 47 -2.67 -15.89 6.86
CA TYR A 47 -3.46 -15.21 5.84
C TYR A 47 -2.73 -15.14 4.48
N ALA A 48 -1.59 -15.82 4.35
CA ALA A 48 -0.82 -15.94 3.11
C ALA A 48 -1.33 -17.07 2.22
#